data_AF-X7Z9A6-F1
#
_entry.id   AF-X7Z9A6-F1
#
_cell.length_a   1.000
_cell.length_b   1.000
_cell.length_c   1.000
_cell.angle_alpha   90.00
_cell.angle_beta   90.00
_cell.angle_gamma   90.00
#
_symmetry.space_group_name_H-M   'P 1'
#
loop_
_entity.id
_entity.type
_entity.pdbx_description
1 polymer ?
#
loop_
_entity_poly.entity_id
_entity_poly.type
_entity_poly.pdbx_seq_one_letter_code
_entity_poly.pdbx_strand_id
1 'polypeptide(L)'
;MVIAVRPETVPVLGWYVVAATAVAAALRARIWDSAACKAWLLAEPYLVGLALLVLYTATGRYVPAVCAAAALAVLVLVWVVVALNPRIASPESYSLPLRRLLGFAAAGLDGSLIPVMAYLVGLFSWVLNR
;
A
#
# COMPACT_ATOMS: atom_id res chain seq x y z
N MET A 1 -10.45 4.62 -10.51
CA MET A 1 -10.67 5.94 -11.14
C MET A 1 -11.39 6.93 -10.21
N VAL A 2 -12.40 6.52 -9.42
CA VAL A 2 -13.10 7.42 -8.47
C VAL A 2 -12.17 8.04 -7.42
N ILE A 3 -11.22 7.29 -6.86
CA ILE A 3 -10.23 7.79 -5.88
C ILE A 3 -9.45 9.00 -6.38
N ALA A 4 -9.09 9.04 -7.67
CA ALA A 4 -8.33 10.13 -8.25
C ALA A 4 -9.18 11.39 -8.51
N VAL A 5 -10.48 11.22 -8.75
CA VAL A 5 -11.35 12.29 -9.28
C VAL A 5 -12.27 12.85 -8.19
N ARG A 6 -12.71 12.02 -7.24
CA ARG A 6 -13.66 12.32 -6.16
C ARG A 6 -13.26 11.55 -4.87
N PRO A 7 -12.12 11.89 -4.25
CA PRO A 7 -11.65 11.19 -3.03
C PRO A 7 -12.69 11.19 -1.89
N GLU A 8 -13.53 12.22 -1.81
CA GLU A 8 -14.60 12.38 -0.83
C GLU A 8 -15.75 11.37 -0.98
N THR A 9 -15.94 10.79 -2.15
CA THR A 9 -17.01 9.79 -2.39
C THR A 9 -16.51 8.36 -2.27
N VAL A 10 -15.24 8.17 -1.91
CA VAL A 10 -14.64 6.84 -1.81
C VAL A 10 -15.01 6.24 -0.46
N PRO A 11 -15.63 5.04 -0.43
CA PRO A 11 -15.87 4.36 0.84
C PRO A 11 -14.55 4.01 1.51
N VAL A 12 -14.53 3.94 2.85
CA VAL A 12 -13.33 3.61 3.65
C VAL A 12 -12.63 2.34 3.14
N LEU A 13 -13.41 1.34 2.70
CA LEU A 13 -12.87 0.11 2.12
C LEU A 13 -12.09 0.32 0.82
N GLY A 14 -12.42 1.34 0.02
CA GLY A 14 -11.65 1.70 -1.18
C GLY A 14 -10.26 2.21 -0.83
N TRP A 15 -10.14 2.99 0.24
CA TRP A 15 -8.85 3.41 0.78
C TRP A 15 -8.07 2.27 1.42
N TYR A 16 -8.77 1.33 2.08
CA TYR A 16 -8.16 0.10 2.55
C TYR A 16 -7.51 -0.69 1.41
N VAL A 17 -8.19 -0.86 0.25
CA VAL A 17 -7.60 -1.58 -0.88
C VAL A 17 -6.30 -0.92 -1.34
N VAL A 18 -6.26 0.41 -1.49
CA VAL A 18 -5.04 1.14 -1.88
C VAL A 18 -3.91 0.91 -0.88
N ALA A 19 -4.19 1.06 0.42
CA ALA A 19 -3.19 0.90 1.46
C ALA A 19 -2.72 -0.57 1.55
N ALA A 20 -3.65 -1.53 1.47
CA ALA A 20 -3.33 -2.94 1.53
C ALA A 20 -2.52 -3.39 0.31
N THR A 21 -2.86 -2.97 -0.92
CA THR A 21 -2.04 -3.31 -2.09
C THR A 21 -0.62 -2.76 -1.96
N ALA A 22 -0.48 -1.55 -1.44
CA ALA A 22 0.83 -0.93 -1.21
C ALA A 22 1.67 -1.66 -0.16
N VAL A 23 1.06 -2.01 0.97
CA VAL A 23 1.72 -2.81 2.02
C VAL A 23 2.07 -4.19 1.49
N ALA A 24 1.19 -4.85 0.75
CA ALA A 24 1.44 -6.16 0.17
C ALA A 24 2.61 -6.14 -0.81
N ALA A 25 2.68 -5.13 -1.69
CA ALA A 25 3.79 -4.94 -2.61
C ALA A 25 5.12 -4.82 -1.86
N ALA A 26 5.20 -3.95 -0.86
CA ALA A 26 6.38 -3.79 -0.02
C ALA A 26 6.75 -5.08 0.73
N LEU A 27 5.77 -5.81 1.26
CA LEU A 27 5.99 -7.07 1.98
C LEU A 27 6.49 -8.18 1.07
N ARG A 28 6.09 -8.21 -0.22
CA ARG A 28 6.60 -9.19 -1.20
C ARG A 28 8.05 -8.94 -1.59
N ALA A 29 8.60 -7.75 -1.37
CA ALA A 29 10.01 -7.47 -1.64
C ALA A 29 10.96 -8.36 -0.82
N ARG A 30 10.51 -8.95 0.28
CA ARG A 30 11.32 -9.91 1.06
C ARG A 30 11.42 -11.31 0.44
N ILE A 31 10.56 -11.62 -0.53
CA ILE A 31 10.43 -12.96 -1.14
C ILE A 31 11.39 -13.10 -2.33
N TRP A 32 11.52 -12.04 -3.11
CA TRP A 32 12.37 -12.02 -4.31
C TRP A 32 13.83 -11.78 -3.92
N ASP A 33 14.78 -12.48 -4.50
CA ASP A 33 16.21 -12.23 -4.25
C ASP A 33 16.83 -11.20 -5.20
N SER A 34 16.23 -10.99 -6.37
CA SER A 34 16.76 -10.05 -7.37
C SER A 34 16.58 -8.60 -6.93
N ALA A 35 17.67 -7.82 -7.01
CA ALA A 35 17.67 -6.41 -6.63
C ALA A 35 16.62 -5.59 -7.42
N ALA A 36 16.48 -5.86 -8.73
CA ALA A 36 15.51 -5.18 -9.58
C ALA A 36 14.06 -5.44 -9.17
N CYS A 37 13.66 -6.69 -8.87
CA CYS A 37 12.30 -6.99 -8.44
C CYS A 37 11.99 -6.36 -7.08
N LYS A 38 12.94 -6.35 -6.14
CA LYS A 38 12.78 -5.64 -4.86
C LYS A 38 12.57 -4.15 -5.07
N ALA A 39 13.38 -3.53 -5.92
CA ALA A 39 13.28 -2.10 -6.20
C ALA A 39 11.91 -1.74 -6.76
N TRP A 40 11.38 -2.51 -7.72
CA TRP A 40 10.05 -2.28 -8.27
C TRP A 40 8.93 -2.46 -7.24
N LEU A 41 9.01 -3.51 -6.42
CA LEU A 41 8.02 -3.76 -5.38
C LEU A 41 8.02 -2.69 -4.28
N LEU A 42 9.19 -2.14 -3.95
CA LEU A 42 9.32 -1.06 -2.97
C LEU A 42 9.00 0.32 -3.56
N ALA A 43 9.10 0.47 -4.89
CA ALA A 43 8.75 1.71 -5.60
C ALA A 43 7.22 1.86 -5.77
N GLU A 44 6.47 0.76 -5.81
CA GLU A 44 5.01 0.76 -5.99
C GLU A 44 4.27 1.77 -5.07
N PRO A 45 4.49 1.83 -3.75
CA PRO A 45 3.78 2.79 -2.88
C PRO A 45 4.12 4.25 -3.22
N TYR A 46 5.34 4.51 -3.71
CA TYR A 46 5.75 5.85 -4.16
C TYR A 46 5.09 6.23 -5.47
N LEU A 47 5.00 5.31 -6.42
CA LEU A 47 4.34 5.55 -7.71
C LEU A 47 2.87 5.86 -7.50
N VAL A 48 2.18 5.11 -6.62
CA VAL A 48 0.78 5.37 -6.25
C VAL A 48 0.65 6.73 -5.56
N GLY A 49 1.47 7.02 -4.55
CA GLY A 49 1.45 8.30 -3.83
C GLY A 49 1.69 9.50 -4.74
N LEU A 50 2.68 9.39 -5.65
CA LEU A 50 3.01 10.44 -6.61
C LEU A 50 1.90 10.65 -7.63
N ALA A 51 1.32 9.56 -8.15
CA ALA A 51 0.18 9.64 -9.08
C ALA A 51 -1.02 10.34 -8.42
N LEU A 52 -1.36 9.97 -7.17
CA LEU A 52 -2.43 10.63 -6.43
C LEU A 52 -2.13 12.11 -6.17
N LEU A 53 -0.90 12.44 -5.78
CA LEU A 53 -0.47 13.83 -5.59
C LEU A 53 -0.67 14.64 -6.87
N VAL A 54 -0.16 14.17 -8.00
CA VAL A 54 -0.29 14.84 -9.31
C VAL A 54 -1.75 15.03 -9.67
N LEU A 55 -2.58 13.99 -9.54
CA LEU A 55 -4.00 14.05 -9.88
C LEU A 55 -4.77 15.02 -8.98
N TYR A 56 -4.49 15.05 -7.68
CA TYR A 56 -5.13 15.98 -6.75
C TYR A 56 -4.68 17.43 -6.98
N THR A 57 -3.40 17.67 -7.26
CA THR A 57 -2.94 19.02 -7.62
C THR A 57 -3.53 19.49 -8.95
N ALA A 58 -3.61 18.61 -9.96
CA ALA A 58 -4.15 18.93 -11.27
C ALA A 58 -5.67 19.22 -11.23
N THR A 59 -6.38 18.64 -10.26
CA THR A 59 -7.84 18.84 -10.06
C THR A 59 -8.18 19.91 -9.01
N GLY A 60 -7.19 20.64 -8.48
CA GLY A 60 -7.39 21.70 -7.48
C GLY A 60 -7.78 21.18 -6.09
N ARG A 61 -7.58 19.90 -5.80
CA ARG A 61 -7.94 19.23 -4.54
C ARG A 61 -6.79 19.26 -3.55
N TYR A 62 -6.50 20.44 -3.00
CA TYR A 62 -5.30 20.66 -2.21
C TYR A 62 -5.27 19.90 -0.87
N VAL A 63 -6.39 19.69 -0.18
CA VAL A 63 -6.40 18.93 1.08
C VAL A 63 -5.96 17.47 0.86
N PRO A 64 -6.58 16.70 -0.07
CA PRO A 64 -6.07 15.38 -0.46
C PRO A 64 -4.63 15.40 -0.98
N ALA A 65 -4.23 16.43 -1.73
CA ALA A 65 -2.85 16.58 -2.21
C ALA A 65 -1.84 16.69 -1.06
N VAL A 66 -2.13 17.50 -0.04
CA VAL A 66 -1.28 17.63 1.16
C VAL A 66 -1.20 16.29 1.91
N CYS A 67 -2.31 15.56 2.03
CA CYS A 67 -2.29 14.22 2.62
C CYS A 67 -1.42 13.24 1.82
N ALA A 68 -1.50 13.26 0.48
CA ALA A 68 -0.66 12.44 -0.38
C ALA A 68 0.83 12.81 -0.25
N ALA A 69 1.15 14.11 -0.20
CA ALA A 69 2.50 14.60 0.05
C ALA A 69 3.03 14.17 1.43
N ALA A 70 2.19 14.23 2.47
CA ALA A 70 2.56 13.77 3.81
C ALA A 70 2.83 12.26 3.83
N ALA A 71 2.01 11.45 3.14
CA ALA A 71 2.25 10.01 3.01
C ALA A 71 3.58 9.71 2.29
N LEU A 72 3.89 10.43 1.21
CA LEU A 72 5.19 10.32 0.52
C LEU A 72 6.34 10.71 1.44
N ALA A 73 6.20 11.79 2.22
CA ALA A 73 7.22 12.22 3.18
C ALA A 73 7.47 11.14 4.26
N VAL A 74 6.42 10.48 4.75
CA VAL A 74 6.55 9.35 5.68
C VAL A 74 7.29 8.17 5.03
N LEU A 75 6.97 7.82 3.79
CA LEU A 75 7.67 6.74 3.06
C LEU A 75 9.17 7.06 2.90
N VAL A 76 9.50 8.30 2.51
CA VAL A 76 10.89 8.76 2.41
C VAL A 76 11.58 8.69 3.77
N LEU A 77 10.91 9.12 4.84
CA LEU A 77 11.45 9.06 6.21
C LEU A 77 11.77 7.62 6.60
N VAL A 78 10.88 6.66 6.32
CA VAL A 78 11.13 5.23 6.57
C VAL A 78 12.40 4.78 5.85
N TRP A 79 12.58 5.16 4.58
CA TRP A 79 13.80 4.83 3.83
C TRP A 79 15.06 5.48 4.40
N VAL A 80 14.99 6.74 4.81
CA VAL A 80 16.09 7.43 5.47
C VAL A 80 16.49 6.70 6.75
N VAL A 81 15.52 6.33 7.60
CA VAL A 81 15.77 5.58 8.83
C VAL A 81 16.43 4.23 8.55
N VAL A 82 15.90 3.48 7.58
CA VAL A 82 16.44 2.16 7.20
C VAL A 82 17.85 2.27 6.59
N ALA A 83 18.10 3.28 5.76
CA ALA A 83 19.41 3.52 5.15
C ALA A 83 20.47 3.96 6.19
N LEU A 84 20.08 4.78 7.17
CA LEU A 84 20.96 5.20 8.26
C LEU A 84 21.21 4.10 9.30
N ASN A 85 20.31 3.11 9.40
CA ASN A 85 20.38 2.02 10.38
C ASN A 85 20.32 0.66 9.69
N PRO A 86 21.41 0.21 9.04
CA PRO A 86 21.40 -1.00 8.20
C PRO A 86 21.08 -2.29 8.98
N ARG A 87 21.26 -2.29 10.31
CA ARG A 87 20.84 -3.40 11.17
C ARG A 87 19.34 -3.63 11.17
N ILE A 88 18.52 -2.59 10.96
CA ILE A 88 17.06 -2.71 10.89
C ILE A 88 16.65 -3.30 9.54
N ALA A 89 17.47 -3.10 8.50
CA ALA A 89 17.22 -3.64 7.17
C ALA A 89 17.51 -5.15 7.07
N SER A 90 18.28 -5.72 8.00
CA SER A 90 18.68 -7.14 7.93
C SER A 90 17.64 -8.04 8.63
N PRO A 91 17.01 -8.98 7.91
CA PRO A 91 16.04 -9.90 8.52
C PRO A 91 16.62 -10.75 9.67
N GLU A 92 17.93 -10.99 9.65
CA GLU A 92 18.65 -11.78 10.65
C GLU A 92 18.81 -11.07 12.00
N SER A 93 18.55 -9.76 12.08
CA SER A 93 18.48 -9.06 13.38
C SER A 93 17.18 -9.34 14.14
N TYR A 94 16.19 -9.96 13.48
CA TYR A 94 14.88 -10.23 14.05
C TYR A 94 14.72 -11.68 14.48
N SER A 95 13.96 -11.89 15.56
CA SER A 95 13.68 -13.24 16.05
C SER A 95 12.81 -14.04 15.07
N LEU A 96 12.99 -15.36 15.07
CA LEU A 96 12.22 -16.27 14.20
C LEU A 96 10.69 -16.12 14.37
N PRO A 97 10.12 -16.01 15.59
CA PRO A 97 8.68 -15.83 15.76
C PRO A 97 8.17 -14.53 15.11
N LEU A 98 8.94 -13.45 15.19
CA LEU A 98 8.57 -12.17 14.60
C LEU A 98 8.53 -12.25 13.06
N ARG A 99 9.54 -12.90 12.46
CA ARG A 99 9.58 -13.14 11.01
C ARG A 99 8.38 -13.98 10.55
N ARG A 100 7.97 -14.98 11.32
CA ARG A 100 6.77 -15.81 11.02
C ARG A 100 5.48 -15.00 11.13
N LEU A 101 5.34 -14.19 12.18
CA LEU A 101 4.18 -13.32 12.37
C LEU A 101 4.01 -12.34 11.21
N LEU A 102 5.11 -11.75 10.72
CA LEU A 102 5.09 -10.90 9.52
C LEU A 102 4.68 -11.68 8.26
N GLY A 103 5.10 -12.95 8.17
CA GLY A 103 4.67 -13.88 7.13
C GLY A 103 3.15 -14.08 7.13
N PHE A 104 2.57 -14.41 8.28
CA PHE A 104 1.13 -14.59 8.44
C PHE A 104 0.34 -13.30 8.17
N ALA A 105 0.84 -12.15 8.65
CA ALA A 105 0.19 -10.86 8.41
C ALA A 105 0.13 -10.54 6.90
N ALA A 106 1.20 -10.79 6.16
CA ALA A 106 1.20 -10.58 4.71
C ALA A 106 0.24 -11.53 3.98
N ALA A 107 0.21 -12.81 4.36
CA ALA A 107 -0.67 -13.79 3.76
C ALA A 107 -2.15 -13.46 4.03
N GLY A 108 -2.47 -13.05 5.26
CA GLY A 108 -3.81 -12.60 5.62
C GLY A 108 -4.24 -11.37 4.84
N LEU A 109 -3.32 -10.42 4.62
CA LEU A 109 -3.57 -9.19 3.90
C LEU A 109 -3.72 -9.41 2.38
N ASP A 110 -2.89 -10.25 1.75
CA ASP A 110 -3.09 -10.67 0.36
C ASP A 110 -4.41 -11.45 0.20
N GLY A 111 -4.74 -12.31 1.18
CA GLY A 111 -5.97 -13.10 1.16
C GLY A 111 -7.26 -12.29 1.33
N SER A 112 -7.22 -11.21 2.11
CA SER A 112 -8.39 -10.35 2.36
C SER A 112 -8.71 -9.40 1.20
N LEU A 113 -7.75 -9.10 0.32
CA LEU A 113 -7.95 -8.16 -0.78
C LEU A 113 -9.04 -8.60 -1.76
N ILE A 114 -9.08 -9.87 -2.17
CA ILE A 114 -10.05 -10.37 -3.15
C ILE A 114 -11.51 -10.22 -2.65
N PRO A 115 -11.88 -10.68 -1.44
CA PRO A 115 -13.22 -10.47 -0.90
C PRO A 115 -13.61 -8.99 -0.79
N VAL A 116 -12.68 -8.13 -0.36
CA VAL A 116 -12.97 -6.69 -0.20
C VAL A 116 -13.19 -6.02 -1.55
N MET A 117 -12.39 -6.37 -2.57
CA MET A 117 -12.60 -5.89 -3.93
C MET A 117 -13.94 -6.36 -4.49
N ALA A 118 -14.30 -7.64 -4.28
CA ALA A 118 -15.60 -8.19 -4.69
C ALA A 118 -16.78 -7.48 -4.01
N TYR A 119 -16.63 -7.10 -2.73
CA TYR A 119 -17.60 -6.27 -2.02
C TYR A 119 -17.72 -4.87 -2.60
N LEU A 120 -16.60 -4.19 -2.85
CA LEU A 120 -16.59 -2.83 -3.38
C LEU A 120 -17.21 -2.72 -4.78
N VAL A 121 -17.05 -3.73 -5.63
CA VAL A 121 -17.67 -3.76 -6.97
C VAL A 121 -19.14 -4.18 -6.94
N GLY A 122 -19.71 -4.46 -5.76
CA GLY A 122 -21.12 -4.81 -5.59
C GLY A 122 -21.47 -6.25 -5.97
N LEU A 123 -20.48 -7.14 -6.11
CA LEU A 123 -20.73 -8.54 -6.51
C LEU A 123 -21.64 -9.25 -5.51
N PHE A 124 -21.41 -9.06 -4.21
CA PHE A 124 -22.28 -9.64 -3.17
C PHE A 124 -23.70 -9.09 -3.23
N SER A 125 -23.86 -7.78 -3.42
CA SER A 125 -25.18 -7.15 -3.56
C SER A 125 -25.92 -7.65 -4.80
N TRP A 126 -25.21 -7.89 -5.91
CA TRP A 126 -25.79 -8.47 -7.11
C TRP A 126 -26.28 -9.90 -6.89
N VAL A 127 -25.50 -10.75 -6.20
CA VAL A 127 -25.90 -12.13 -5.87
C VAL A 127 -27.08 -12.15 -4.90
N LEU A 128 -27.11 -11.25 -3.91
CA LEU A 128 -28.17 -11.20 -2.89
C LEU A 128 -29.51 -10.66 -3.40
N ASN A 129 -29.49 -9.76 -4.39
CA ASN A 129 -30.68 -9.13 -4.96
C ASN A 129 -31.18 -9.83 -6.24
N ARG A 130 -30.65 -11.02 -6.54
CA ARG A 130 -31.09 -11.87 -7.64
C ARG A 130 -32.08 -12.92 -7.15
#